data_AF-A0AAJ4UWJ2-F1
#
_entry.id   AF-A0AAJ4UWJ2-F1
#
_cell.length_a   1.000
_cell.length_b   1.000
_cell.length_c   1.000
_cell.angle_alpha   90.00
_cell.angle_beta   90.00
_cell.angle_gamma   90.00
#
_symmetry.space_group_name_H-M   'P 1'
#
loop_
_entity.id
_entity.type
_entity.pdbx_description
1 polymer ?
#
loop_
_entity_poly.entity_id
_entity_poly.type
_entity_poly.pdbx_seq_one_letter_code
_entity_poly.pdbx_strand_id
1 'polypeptide(L)'
;MIRENWRLVLLVVLVFGGTLALFGPLGAATGDGPTNLQYGLELSGGASVRAPLVGMTADPVDLQGTSGQDLERDIAAELGVSPPTVEVRYPDADQATTEGTVEVYNETITEAEFAAALSAAGLDADESVIEPGLTRETYDTAERVLDSKINAGGLTGGDASVTSSDPPYLIVEVPNANRSQVLELVGEPGRVQVVGLHPGENGSYERVPLFDQETLNVNGVSQDRSGQWGVDVSVANEETARRFANIMQQEGYTNNQGQCNYEVGSGPQGDNAYCLLTVRDGEVVDAVSMGPLADTIESGGFVDDPRFFISTTSQEDARELEINLRAGALPSALDVESGTTYFLQPSLAQDFKFLSLVTGVVAVLAVSLTVFIRYREPGVALPMILTAGAEVYLLLGFSALIGLALDLSHIAGFIAVIGTGVDDLIIIADEILQGERVSTGRVFESRFRKAFWVIGAAAATTIIAMSPLAVLSLGDLQGFAIVTIVGVLLGVLVTRPAYGNILRNIVLD
;
A
#
# COMPACT_ATOMS: atom_id res chain seq x y z
N MET A 1 6.77 25.64 41.60
CA MET A 1 7.65 25.06 40.55
C MET A 1 6.94 24.14 39.56
N ILE A 2 6.67 22.84 39.83
CA ILE A 2 6.12 21.94 38.77
C ILE A 2 4.72 22.36 38.29
N ARG A 3 3.82 22.76 39.20
CA ARG A 3 2.47 23.22 38.85
C ARG A 3 2.45 24.55 38.06
N GLU A 4 3.46 25.41 38.24
CA GLU A 4 3.55 26.69 37.52
C GLU A 4 4.18 26.54 36.13
N ASN A 5 5.07 25.57 35.96
CA ASN A 5 5.82 25.33 34.72
C ASN A 5 5.37 24.06 33.97
N TRP A 6 4.16 23.57 34.23
CA TRP A 6 3.68 22.30 33.68
C TRP A 6 3.70 22.25 32.14
N ARG A 7 3.49 23.39 31.46
CA ARG A 7 3.57 23.52 29.99
C ARG A 7 4.99 23.31 29.45
N LEU A 8 6.00 23.76 30.20
CA LEU A 8 7.40 23.53 29.87
C LEU A 8 7.77 22.06 30.08
N VAL A 9 7.26 21.44 31.16
CA VAL A 9 7.42 20.00 31.40
C VAL A 9 6.76 19.19 30.29
N LEU A 10 5.55 19.58 29.85
CA LEU A 10 4.88 18.95 28.73
C LEU A 10 5.72 19.01 27.45
N LEU A 11 6.28 20.18 27.11
CA LEU A 11 7.16 20.32 25.95
C LEU A 11 8.37 19.38 26.05
N VAL A 12 9.04 19.32 27.21
CA VAL A 12 10.20 18.44 27.41
C VAL A 12 9.81 16.96 27.27
N VAL A 13 8.67 16.56 27.84
CA VAL A 13 8.15 15.18 27.71
C VAL A 13 7.84 14.85 26.24
N LEU A 14 7.21 15.76 25.52
CA LEU A 14 6.90 15.56 24.10
C LEU A 14 8.17 15.52 23.25
N VAL A 15 9.17 16.35 23.54
CA VAL A 15 10.47 16.30 22.85
C VAL A 15 11.14 14.95 23.10
N PHE A 16 11.12 14.45 24.33
CA PHE A 16 11.62 13.11 24.64
C PHE A 16 10.84 12.02 23.89
N GLY A 17 9.51 12.12 23.83
CA GLY A 17 8.68 11.25 23.00
C GLY A 17 9.04 11.30 21.52
N GLY A 18 9.28 12.50 20.99
CA GLY A 18 9.77 12.72 19.62
C GLY A 18 11.14 12.08 19.38
N THR A 19 12.05 12.11 20.35
CA THR A 19 13.34 11.39 20.28
C THR A 19 13.13 9.88 20.22
N LEU A 20 12.22 9.34 21.03
CA LEU A 20 11.89 7.90 20.99
C LEU A 20 11.20 7.50 19.68
N ALA A 21 10.42 8.38 19.07
CA ALA A 21 9.83 8.14 17.76
C ALA A 21 10.91 8.18 16.65
N LEU A 22 11.84 9.12 16.71
CA LEU A 22 12.89 9.29 15.69
C LEU A 22 13.99 8.24 15.74
N PHE A 23 14.41 7.83 16.95
CA PHE A 23 15.61 7.00 17.15
C PHE A 23 15.34 5.74 17.96
N GLY A 24 14.14 5.62 18.53
CA GLY A 24 13.77 4.53 19.43
C GLY A 24 12.73 3.59 18.82
N PRO A 25 12.18 2.67 19.63
CA PRO A 25 11.27 1.63 19.16
C PRO A 25 9.84 2.14 18.90
N LEU A 26 9.56 3.43 19.11
CA LEU A 26 8.22 3.99 18.91
C LEU A 26 7.97 4.40 17.45
N GLY A 27 9.01 4.55 16.63
CA GLY A 27 8.81 4.86 15.22
C GLY A 27 8.42 3.62 14.42
N ALA A 28 7.77 3.84 13.28
CA ALA A 28 7.52 2.81 12.29
C ALA A 28 8.87 2.38 11.66
N ALA A 29 9.55 1.45 12.32
CA ALA A 29 10.92 1.04 11.99
C ALA A 29 10.94 0.16 10.74
N THR A 30 11.31 0.74 9.60
CA THR A 30 11.42 0.02 8.32
C THR A 30 12.65 0.41 7.47
N GLY A 31 13.43 1.42 7.88
CA GLY A 31 14.54 1.95 7.07
C GLY A 31 15.94 1.56 7.54
N ASP A 32 16.88 1.47 6.60
CA ASP A 32 18.31 1.14 6.80
C ASP A 32 19.14 2.33 7.37
N GLY A 33 18.47 3.36 7.88
CA GLY A 33 19.06 4.64 8.31
C GLY A 33 19.18 4.81 9.83
N PRO A 34 19.91 5.83 10.30
CA PRO A 34 20.07 6.11 11.74
C PRO A 34 18.79 6.67 12.40
N THR A 35 17.74 6.94 11.63
CA THR A 35 16.46 7.51 12.07
C THR A 35 15.30 6.72 11.48
N ASN A 36 14.18 6.64 12.19
CA ASN A 36 12.91 6.07 11.71
C ASN A 36 12.17 6.99 10.72
N LEU A 37 12.85 7.95 10.09
CA LEU A 37 12.26 8.79 9.06
C LEU A 37 12.21 8.04 7.74
N GLN A 38 11.03 8.01 7.13
CA GLN A 38 10.83 7.50 5.78
C GLN A 38 10.88 8.65 4.78
N TYR A 39 11.33 8.36 3.57
CA TYR A 39 11.51 9.35 2.50
C TYR A 39 10.77 8.87 1.27
N GLY A 40 9.84 9.69 0.79
CA GLY A 40 9.04 9.42 -0.40
C GLY A 40 9.86 9.50 -1.69
N LEU A 41 9.18 9.32 -2.81
CA LEU A 41 9.79 9.20 -4.13
C LEU A 41 10.60 10.43 -4.52
N GLU A 42 10.21 11.64 -4.10
CA GLU A 42 10.93 12.86 -4.48
C GLU A 42 12.30 12.98 -3.78
N LEU A 43 12.46 12.32 -2.63
CA LEU A 43 13.68 12.37 -1.82
C LEU A 43 14.52 11.08 -1.88
N SER A 44 13.91 9.95 -2.25
CA SER A 44 14.58 8.65 -2.42
C SER A 44 14.81 8.30 -3.89
N GLY A 45 13.98 8.80 -4.80
CA GLY A 45 13.85 8.31 -6.17
C GLY A 45 13.04 7.03 -6.19
N GLY A 46 12.65 6.58 -7.38
CA GLY A 46 11.83 5.37 -7.53
C GLY A 46 10.81 5.51 -8.65
N ALA A 47 9.83 4.61 -8.66
CA ALA A 47 8.73 4.62 -9.61
C ALA A 47 7.39 4.63 -8.87
N SER A 48 6.42 5.37 -9.43
CA SER A 48 5.01 5.31 -9.05
C SER A 48 4.17 4.92 -10.25
N VAL A 49 3.21 4.03 -10.04
CA VAL A 49 2.23 3.59 -11.04
C VAL A 49 0.86 3.90 -10.46
N ARG A 50 0.11 4.75 -11.16
CA ARG A 50 -1.27 5.06 -10.83
C ARG A 50 -2.17 4.57 -11.94
N ALA A 51 -3.01 3.58 -11.68
CA ALA A 51 -3.84 2.94 -12.70
C ALA A 51 -5.18 2.46 -12.11
N PRO A 52 -6.29 2.49 -12.88
CA PRO A 52 -7.47 1.75 -12.52
C PRO A 52 -7.24 0.24 -12.74
N LEU A 53 -8.14 -0.58 -12.21
CA LEU A 53 -8.23 -1.99 -12.52
C LEU A 53 -9.06 -2.20 -13.80
N VAL A 54 -8.66 -3.18 -14.61
CA VAL A 54 -9.40 -3.58 -15.80
C VAL A 54 -10.70 -4.26 -15.42
N GLY A 55 -11.84 -3.80 -15.95
CA GLY A 55 -13.10 -4.52 -15.82
C GLY A 55 -14.33 -3.63 -15.75
N MET A 56 -15.47 -4.28 -15.54
CA MET A 56 -16.79 -3.68 -15.48
C MET A 56 -17.61 -4.28 -14.35
N THR A 57 -18.57 -3.52 -13.87
CA THR A 57 -19.47 -3.91 -12.79
C THR A 57 -20.91 -3.76 -13.26
N ALA A 58 -21.76 -4.73 -12.90
CA ALA A 58 -23.21 -4.60 -12.99
C ALA A 58 -23.77 -4.45 -11.58
N ASP A 59 -24.38 -3.30 -11.29
CA ASP A 59 -24.92 -2.95 -9.96
C ASP A 59 -26.11 -1.97 -10.07
N PRO A 60 -27.29 -2.28 -9.48
CA PRO A 60 -27.67 -3.52 -8.82
C PRO A 60 -28.16 -4.60 -9.82
N VAL A 61 -27.96 -5.87 -9.46
CA VAL A 61 -28.48 -7.04 -10.21
C VAL A 61 -29.25 -7.96 -9.27
N ASP A 62 -30.49 -8.34 -9.62
CA ASP A 62 -31.27 -9.32 -8.86
C ASP A 62 -30.74 -10.75 -9.08
N LEU A 63 -30.04 -11.30 -8.07
CA LEU A 63 -29.38 -12.61 -8.13
C LEU A 63 -30.33 -13.79 -7.89
N GLN A 64 -31.63 -13.55 -7.65
CA GLN A 64 -32.70 -14.54 -7.55
C GLN A 64 -32.47 -15.71 -6.54
N GLY A 65 -31.48 -15.60 -5.65
CA GLY A 65 -31.11 -16.65 -4.69
C GLY A 65 -30.40 -17.87 -5.31
N THR A 66 -29.88 -17.76 -6.53
CA THR A 66 -28.99 -18.75 -7.15
C THR A 66 -27.67 -18.84 -6.38
N SER A 67 -26.94 -19.95 -6.47
CA SER A 67 -25.58 -20.06 -5.89
C SER A 67 -24.61 -19.17 -6.68
N GLY A 68 -23.80 -18.36 -6.00
CA GLY A 68 -22.83 -17.46 -6.65
C GLY A 68 -21.87 -18.21 -7.58
N GLN A 69 -21.35 -19.36 -7.14
CA GLN A 69 -20.41 -20.17 -7.92
C GLN A 69 -21.02 -20.74 -9.21
N ASP A 70 -22.31 -21.09 -9.18
CA ASP A 70 -23.00 -21.57 -10.37
C ASP A 70 -23.20 -20.41 -11.36
N LEU A 71 -23.55 -19.23 -10.83
CA LEU A 71 -23.76 -18.03 -11.62
C LEU A 71 -22.46 -17.51 -12.27
N GLU A 72 -21.36 -17.46 -11.52
CA GLU A 72 -20.03 -17.13 -12.04
C GLU A 72 -19.62 -18.06 -13.18
N ARG A 73 -19.86 -19.37 -13.01
CA ARG A 73 -19.54 -20.38 -14.03
C ARG A 73 -20.41 -20.20 -15.28
N ASP A 74 -21.70 -19.97 -15.11
CA ASP A 74 -22.64 -19.82 -16.23
C ASP A 74 -22.36 -18.53 -17.01
N ILE A 75 -22.14 -17.40 -16.33
CA ILE A 75 -21.78 -16.13 -16.96
C ILE A 75 -20.42 -16.26 -17.67
N ALA A 76 -19.42 -16.85 -17.02
CA ALA A 76 -18.11 -17.03 -17.63
C ALA A 76 -18.17 -17.92 -18.88
N ALA A 77 -18.99 -18.98 -18.85
CA ALA A 77 -19.21 -19.84 -20.00
C ALA A 77 -19.85 -19.10 -21.18
N GLU A 78 -20.82 -18.22 -20.91
CA GLU A 78 -21.46 -17.41 -21.94
C GLU A 78 -20.51 -16.36 -22.53
N LEU A 79 -19.66 -15.76 -21.69
CA LEU A 79 -18.63 -14.81 -22.12
C LEU A 79 -17.41 -15.49 -22.79
N GLY A 80 -17.31 -16.82 -22.71
CA GLY A 80 -16.15 -17.56 -23.22
C GLY A 80 -14.85 -17.28 -22.44
N VAL A 81 -14.96 -16.89 -21.16
CA VAL A 81 -13.83 -16.61 -20.27
C VAL A 81 -13.72 -17.68 -19.18
N SER A 82 -12.65 -17.62 -18.38
CA SER A 82 -12.49 -18.54 -17.25
C SER A 82 -13.40 -18.11 -16.08
N PRO A 83 -14.00 -19.04 -15.31
CA PRO A 83 -14.87 -18.69 -14.18
C PRO A 83 -14.25 -17.69 -13.19
N PRO A 84 -12.95 -17.77 -12.84
CA PRO A 84 -12.31 -16.80 -11.96
C PRO A 84 -12.15 -15.36 -12.52
N THR A 85 -12.66 -15.09 -13.73
CA THR A 85 -12.74 -13.76 -14.36
C THR A 85 -14.07 -13.07 -14.04
N VAL A 86 -15.04 -13.78 -13.45
CA VAL A 86 -16.34 -13.27 -13.03
C VAL A 86 -16.44 -13.41 -11.50
N GLU A 87 -16.92 -12.37 -10.84
CA GLU A 87 -17.15 -12.38 -9.39
C GLU A 87 -18.60 -11.98 -9.12
N VAL A 88 -19.30 -12.75 -8.29
CA VAL A 88 -20.68 -12.45 -7.87
C VAL A 88 -20.70 -12.16 -6.37
N ARG A 89 -21.05 -10.92 -6.01
CA ARG A 89 -21.15 -10.46 -4.62
C ARG A 89 -22.60 -10.33 -4.20
N TYR A 90 -22.96 -11.02 -3.12
CA TYR A 90 -24.26 -10.88 -2.48
C TYR A 90 -24.22 -9.74 -1.45
N PRO A 91 -25.33 -9.02 -1.23
CA PRO A 91 -25.42 -8.03 -0.18
C PRO A 91 -25.27 -8.71 1.19
N ASP A 92 -24.82 -7.96 2.19
CA ASP A 92 -24.69 -8.43 3.57
C ASP A 92 -25.98 -9.12 4.05
N ALA A 93 -25.82 -10.29 4.68
CA ALA A 93 -26.90 -11.21 5.07
C ALA A 93 -28.00 -10.61 6.00
N ASP A 94 -27.79 -9.40 6.51
CA ASP A 94 -28.75 -8.64 7.32
C ASP A 94 -29.80 -7.88 6.47
N GLN A 95 -29.65 -7.83 5.14
CA GLN A 95 -30.61 -7.21 4.23
C GLN A 95 -31.45 -8.28 3.52
N ALA A 96 -32.78 -8.12 3.54
CA ALA A 96 -33.72 -9.00 2.85
C ALA A 96 -33.78 -8.74 1.33
N THR A 97 -32.66 -8.37 0.72
CA THR A 97 -32.55 -8.02 -0.70
C THR A 97 -31.87 -9.16 -1.46
N THR A 98 -32.35 -9.43 -2.67
CA THR A 98 -31.72 -10.33 -3.64
C THR A 98 -30.80 -9.58 -4.61
N GLU A 99 -30.76 -8.25 -4.50
CA GLU A 99 -29.89 -7.37 -5.29
C GLU A 99 -28.44 -7.49 -4.83
N GLY A 100 -27.56 -7.94 -5.72
CA GLY A 100 -26.13 -7.97 -5.52
C GLY A 100 -25.40 -7.35 -6.70
N THR A 101 -24.11 -7.63 -6.78
CA THR A 101 -23.20 -7.02 -7.75
C THR A 101 -22.48 -8.13 -8.52
N VAL A 102 -22.31 -7.93 -9.82
CA VAL A 102 -21.51 -8.85 -10.66
C VAL A 102 -20.38 -8.07 -11.31
N GLU A 103 -19.16 -8.54 -11.17
CA GLU A 103 -17.98 -7.93 -11.78
C GLU A 103 -17.37 -8.87 -12.83
N VAL A 104 -16.81 -8.29 -13.90
CA VAL A 104 -16.02 -9.02 -14.90
C VAL A 104 -14.65 -8.37 -15.06
N TYR A 105 -13.61 -9.18 -14.86
CA TYR A 105 -12.20 -8.77 -14.86
C TYR A 105 -11.56 -8.95 -16.25
N ASN A 106 -12.13 -8.32 -17.28
CA ASN A 106 -11.66 -8.48 -18.66
C ASN A 106 -11.78 -7.18 -19.47
N GLU A 107 -10.73 -6.82 -20.22
CA GLU A 107 -10.68 -5.61 -21.06
C GLU A 107 -11.37 -5.75 -22.42
N THR A 108 -11.56 -6.99 -22.89
CA THR A 108 -12.07 -7.27 -24.24
C THR A 108 -13.59 -7.37 -24.30
N ILE A 109 -14.25 -7.62 -23.16
CA ILE A 109 -15.70 -7.75 -23.06
C ILE A 109 -16.34 -6.37 -23.11
N THR A 110 -17.33 -6.21 -23.98
CA THR A 110 -18.13 -4.98 -24.10
C THR A 110 -19.31 -4.97 -23.13
N GLU A 111 -19.84 -3.78 -22.81
CA GLU A 111 -21.04 -3.63 -21.97
C GLU A 111 -22.22 -4.45 -22.53
N ALA A 112 -22.40 -4.45 -23.85
CA ALA A 112 -23.46 -5.21 -24.52
C ALA A 112 -23.29 -6.73 -24.37
N GLU A 113 -22.06 -7.24 -24.47
CA GLU A 113 -21.76 -8.67 -24.27
C GLU A 113 -21.98 -9.08 -22.81
N PHE A 114 -21.56 -8.22 -21.87
CA PHE A 114 -21.76 -8.48 -20.45
C PHE A 114 -23.25 -8.49 -20.07
N ALA A 115 -24.03 -7.50 -20.53
CA ALA A 115 -25.48 -7.47 -20.34
C ALA A 115 -26.17 -8.71 -20.94
N ALA A 116 -25.75 -9.10 -22.15
CA ALA A 116 -26.28 -10.29 -22.82
C ALA A 116 -25.97 -11.58 -22.03
N ALA A 117 -24.77 -11.68 -21.46
CA ALA A 117 -24.38 -12.84 -20.65
C ALA A 117 -25.16 -12.93 -19.34
N LEU A 118 -25.36 -11.80 -18.65
CA LEU A 118 -26.20 -11.73 -17.45
C LEU A 118 -27.65 -12.13 -17.76
N SER A 119 -28.21 -11.62 -18.87
CA SER A 119 -29.54 -12.00 -19.35
C SER A 119 -29.65 -13.49 -19.68
N ALA A 120 -28.63 -14.07 -20.30
CA ALA A 120 -28.58 -15.50 -20.64
C ALA A 120 -28.49 -16.39 -19.39
N ALA A 121 -27.80 -15.91 -18.34
CA ALA A 121 -27.76 -16.54 -17.02
C ALA A 121 -29.06 -16.36 -16.21
N GLY A 122 -30.07 -15.70 -16.78
CA GLY A 122 -31.40 -15.53 -16.19
C GLY A 122 -31.54 -14.32 -15.27
N LEU A 123 -30.57 -13.40 -15.27
CA LEU A 123 -30.60 -12.17 -14.49
C LEU A 123 -31.27 -11.05 -15.31
N ASP A 124 -32.07 -10.20 -14.64
CA ASP A 124 -32.69 -9.03 -15.27
C ASP A 124 -31.69 -7.87 -15.29
N ALA A 125 -30.75 -7.90 -16.24
CA ALA A 125 -29.72 -6.89 -16.41
C ALA A 125 -29.60 -6.46 -17.88
N ASP A 126 -29.58 -5.14 -18.11
CA ASP A 126 -29.32 -4.52 -19.39
C ASP A 126 -28.13 -3.54 -19.30
N GLU A 127 -27.73 -2.92 -20.40
CA GLU A 127 -26.57 -1.99 -20.42
C GLU A 127 -26.71 -0.82 -19.42
N SER A 128 -27.92 -0.47 -18.97
CA SER A 128 -28.13 0.66 -18.05
C SER A 128 -27.68 0.39 -16.61
N VAL A 129 -27.48 -0.89 -16.23
CA VAL A 129 -26.94 -1.26 -14.91
C VAL A 129 -25.44 -1.56 -14.96
N ILE A 130 -24.81 -1.45 -16.13
CA ILE A 130 -23.38 -1.70 -16.30
C ILE A 130 -22.61 -0.39 -16.19
N GLU A 131 -21.63 -0.39 -15.32
CA GLU A 131 -20.73 0.73 -15.09
C GLU A 131 -19.26 0.32 -15.34
N PRO A 132 -18.45 1.20 -15.95
CA PRO A 132 -17.04 0.94 -16.12
C PRO A 132 -16.30 0.98 -14.78
N GLY A 133 -15.34 0.07 -14.60
CA GLY A 133 -14.58 -0.07 -13.37
C GLY A 133 -15.12 -1.16 -12.45
N LEU A 134 -14.47 -1.27 -11.29
CA LEU A 134 -14.70 -2.32 -10.30
C LEU A 134 -15.09 -1.72 -8.94
N THR A 135 -15.73 -2.52 -8.11
CA THR A 135 -16.18 -2.16 -6.78
C THR A 135 -15.02 -1.82 -5.85
N ARG A 136 -15.31 -1.04 -4.79
CA ARG A 136 -14.31 -0.68 -3.78
C ARG A 136 -13.66 -1.89 -3.11
N GLU A 137 -14.43 -2.95 -2.87
CA GLU A 137 -13.95 -4.18 -2.24
C GLU A 137 -12.89 -4.89 -3.09
N THR A 138 -13.06 -4.86 -4.41
CA THR A 138 -12.09 -5.39 -5.36
C THR A 138 -10.79 -4.58 -5.37
N TYR A 139 -10.89 -3.25 -5.28
CA TYR A 139 -9.73 -2.37 -5.10
C TYR A 139 -9.01 -2.60 -3.77
N ASP A 140 -9.74 -2.74 -2.65
CA ASP A 140 -9.14 -3.01 -1.34
C ASP A 140 -8.47 -4.40 -1.30
N THR A 141 -8.98 -5.36 -2.09
CA THR A 141 -8.33 -6.66 -2.28
C THR A 141 -7.06 -6.54 -3.11
N ALA A 142 -7.10 -5.78 -4.20
CA ALA A 142 -5.91 -5.51 -5.00
C ALA A 142 -4.83 -4.78 -4.20
N GLU A 143 -5.19 -3.78 -3.36
CA GLU A 143 -4.26 -3.09 -2.45
C GLU A 143 -3.48 -4.07 -1.58
N ARG A 144 -4.19 -4.97 -0.88
CA ARG A 144 -3.57 -5.97 0.00
C ARG A 144 -2.64 -6.93 -0.75
N VAL A 145 -3.04 -7.37 -1.94
CA VAL A 145 -2.23 -8.27 -2.76
C VAL A 145 -0.98 -7.55 -3.27
N LEU A 146 -1.12 -6.31 -3.76
CA LEU A 146 0.01 -5.50 -4.21
C LEU A 146 1.00 -5.22 -3.08
N ASP A 147 0.52 -4.84 -1.90
CA ASP A 147 1.37 -4.66 -0.72
C ASP A 147 2.13 -5.95 -0.39
N SER A 148 1.45 -7.10 -0.46
CA SER A 148 2.09 -8.40 -0.26
C SER A 148 3.14 -8.71 -1.34
N LYS A 149 2.85 -8.40 -2.62
CA LYS A 149 3.80 -8.56 -3.74
C LYS A 149 5.03 -7.68 -3.57
N ILE A 150 4.86 -6.41 -3.23
CA ILE A 150 5.96 -5.45 -2.99
C ILE A 150 6.87 -5.95 -1.86
N ASN A 151 6.27 -6.38 -0.76
CA ASN A 151 6.99 -6.93 0.39
C ASN A 151 7.73 -8.23 0.05
N ALA A 152 7.06 -9.17 -0.64
CA ALA A 152 7.65 -10.43 -1.07
C ALA A 152 8.77 -10.24 -2.12
N GLY A 153 8.62 -9.24 -2.99
CA GLY A 153 9.61 -8.85 -3.99
C GLY A 153 10.85 -8.16 -3.42
N GLY A 154 10.89 -7.88 -2.11
CA GLY A 154 12.01 -7.23 -1.46
C GLY A 154 12.14 -5.74 -1.83
N LEU A 155 11.06 -5.13 -2.30
CA LEU A 155 10.99 -3.71 -2.67
C LEU A 155 10.70 -2.89 -1.41
N THR A 156 11.69 -2.81 -0.52
CA THR A 156 11.55 -2.20 0.81
C THR A 156 11.12 -0.74 0.75
N GLY A 157 10.09 -0.40 1.52
CA GLY A 157 9.55 0.95 1.61
C GLY A 157 8.60 1.32 0.48
N GLY A 158 8.27 0.37 -0.41
CA GLY A 158 7.14 0.55 -1.33
C GLY A 158 5.81 0.24 -0.66
N ASP A 159 4.76 0.85 -1.17
CA ASP A 159 3.38 0.69 -0.71
C ASP A 159 2.39 0.76 -1.88
N ALA A 160 1.23 0.16 -1.67
CA ALA A 160 0.06 0.31 -2.51
C ALA A 160 -1.07 0.99 -1.72
N SER A 161 -1.80 1.89 -2.37
CA SER A 161 -2.96 2.56 -1.77
C SER A 161 -4.07 2.82 -2.77
N VAL A 162 -5.31 2.79 -2.30
CA VAL A 162 -6.49 3.13 -3.10
C VAL A 162 -7.01 4.53 -2.74
N THR A 163 -7.10 5.39 -3.74
CA THR A 163 -7.75 6.72 -3.64
C THR A 163 -9.17 6.67 -3.11
N SER A 164 -9.65 7.73 -2.48
CA SER A 164 -11.08 7.89 -2.13
C SER A 164 -11.94 8.48 -3.26
N SER A 165 -11.44 8.57 -4.49
CA SER A 165 -12.21 9.09 -5.64
C SER A 165 -13.18 8.06 -6.19
N ASP A 166 -14.16 8.56 -6.95
CA ASP A 166 -15.13 7.75 -7.67
C ASP A 166 -15.07 8.11 -9.17
N PRO A 167 -14.62 7.20 -10.06
CA PRO A 167 -14.16 5.85 -9.75
C PRO A 167 -12.80 5.83 -9.01
N PRO A 168 -12.49 4.75 -8.26
CA PRO A 168 -11.21 4.57 -7.61
C PRO A 168 -10.09 4.24 -8.60
N TYR A 169 -8.84 4.44 -8.16
CA TYR A 169 -7.59 4.07 -8.82
C TYR A 169 -6.60 3.58 -7.75
N LEU A 170 -5.71 2.67 -8.15
CA LEU A 170 -4.58 2.23 -7.34
C LEU A 170 -3.41 3.17 -7.56
N ILE A 171 -2.66 3.46 -6.50
CA ILE A 171 -1.34 4.06 -6.54
C ILE A 171 -0.38 3.03 -5.95
N VAL A 172 0.62 2.64 -6.72
CA VAL A 172 1.75 1.82 -6.26
C VAL A 172 2.99 2.70 -6.30
N GLU A 173 3.61 2.92 -5.16
CA GLU A 173 4.85 3.69 -5.06
C GLU A 173 5.97 2.79 -4.56
N VAL A 174 7.08 2.75 -5.30
CA VAL A 174 8.23 1.95 -4.89
C VAL A 174 9.51 2.79 -4.94
N PRO A 175 10.06 3.14 -3.78
CA PRO A 175 11.30 3.90 -3.71
C PRO A 175 12.48 3.03 -4.16
N ASN A 176 13.46 3.68 -4.78
CA ASN A 176 14.69 3.04 -5.31
C ASN A 176 14.48 1.94 -6.37
N ALA A 177 13.24 1.71 -6.83
CA ALA A 177 12.95 0.78 -7.93
C ALA A 177 12.87 1.51 -9.27
N ASN A 178 13.17 0.80 -10.35
CA ASN A 178 12.94 1.31 -11.69
C ASN A 178 11.52 0.97 -12.18
N ARG A 179 11.06 1.70 -13.21
CA ARG A 179 9.71 1.51 -13.76
C ARG A 179 9.44 0.07 -14.21
N SER A 180 10.40 -0.57 -14.87
CA SER A 180 10.21 -1.94 -15.38
C SER A 180 10.02 -2.95 -14.26
N GLN A 181 10.82 -2.87 -13.18
CA GLN A 181 10.71 -3.75 -12.02
C GLN A 181 9.35 -3.61 -11.33
N VAL A 182 8.85 -2.37 -11.21
CA VAL A 182 7.52 -2.15 -10.62
C VAL A 182 6.45 -2.72 -11.53
N LEU A 183 6.49 -2.44 -12.83
CA LEU A 183 5.49 -2.94 -13.79
C LEU A 183 5.48 -4.45 -13.92
N GLU A 184 6.64 -5.10 -13.87
CA GLU A 184 6.74 -6.57 -13.88
C GLU A 184 6.08 -7.19 -12.64
N LEU A 185 6.17 -6.51 -11.50
CA LEU A 185 5.57 -6.98 -10.26
C LEU A 185 4.06 -6.71 -10.15
N VAL A 186 3.59 -5.58 -10.70
CA VAL A 186 2.22 -5.07 -10.46
C VAL A 186 1.34 -4.99 -11.70
N GLY A 187 1.89 -5.21 -12.90
CA GLY A 187 1.13 -5.14 -14.14
C GLY A 187 0.24 -6.36 -14.37
N GLU A 188 0.74 -7.54 -14.05
CA GLU A 188 0.03 -8.81 -14.27
C GLU A 188 -0.66 -9.32 -13.00
N PRO A 189 -1.82 -10.00 -13.13
CA PRO A 189 -2.48 -10.59 -11.97
C PRO A 189 -1.59 -11.58 -11.21
N GLY A 190 -0.75 -12.33 -11.93
CA GLY A 190 0.18 -13.30 -11.34
C GLY A 190 -0.56 -14.50 -10.78
N ARG A 191 -1.61 -14.97 -11.45
CA ARG A 191 -2.42 -16.11 -11.03
C ARG A 191 -1.71 -17.41 -11.35
N VAL A 192 -1.27 -18.11 -10.31
CA VAL A 192 -0.56 -19.39 -10.44
C VAL A 192 -1.49 -20.55 -10.13
N GLN A 193 -1.54 -21.53 -11.03
CA GLN A 193 -2.27 -22.78 -10.87
C GLN A 193 -1.40 -23.97 -11.24
N VAL A 194 -1.57 -25.08 -10.53
CA VAL A 194 -1.05 -26.38 -10.92
C VAL A 194 -2.20 -27.17 -11.52
N VAL A 195 -2.05 -27.58 -12.78
CA VAL A 195 -3.08 -28.26 -13.56
C VAL A 195 -2.57 -29.62 -14.00
N GLY A 196 -3.30 -30.68 -13.71
CA GLY A 196 -3.04 -32.01 -14.21
C GLY A 196 -3.52 -32.13 -15.65
N LEU A 197 -2.70 -32.68 -16.54
CA LEU A 197 -3.08 -33.06 -17.89
C LEU A 197 -3.03 -34.58 -18.03
N HIS A 198 -4.07 -35.19 -18.58
CA HIS A 198 -4.09 -36.61 -18.92
C HIS A 198 -4.83 -36.88 -20.24
N PRO A 199 -4.59 -38.04 -20.88
CA PRO A 199 -5.38 -38.46 -22.03
C PRO A 199 -6.84 -38.70 -21.65
N GLY A 200 -7.76 -38.10 -22.40
CA GLY A 200 -9.21 -38.31 -22.31
C GLY A 200 -9.74 -39.26 -23.39
N GLU A 201 -11.05 -39.26 -23.60
CA GLU A 201 -11.67 -40.10 -24.63
C GLU A 201 -11.30 -39.63 -26.06
N ASN A 202 -11.22 -40.57 -27.00
CA ASN A 202 -11.00 -40.32 -28.43
C ASN A 202 -9.72 -39.51 -28.78
N GLY A 203 -8.67 -39.62 -27.96
CA GLY A 203 -7.40 -38.90 -28.20
C GLY A 203 -7.47 -37.41 -27.85
N SER A 204 -8.50 -36.99 -27.11
CA SER A 204 -8.53 -35.67 -26.48
C SER A 204 -7.65 -35.65 -25.22
N TYR A 205 -7.42 -34.46 -24.68
CA TYR A 205 -6.72 -34.27 -23.42
C TYR A 205 -7.62 -33.53 -22.44
N GLU A 206 -7.63 -33.99 -21.20
CA GLU A 206 -8.40 -33.40 -20.11
C GLU A 206 -7.46 -32.66 -19.16
N ARG A 207 -7.90 -31.47 -18.72
CA ARG A 207 -7.19 -30.62 -17.77
C ARG A 207 -7.95 -30.58 -16.46
N VAL A 208 -7.29 -30.94 -15.38
CA VAL A 208 -7.86 -30.98 -14.03
C VAL A 208 -7.13 -29.95 -13.18
N PRO A 209 -7.78 -28.88 -12.69
CA PRO A 209 -7.16 -27.97 -11.74
C PRO A 209 -6.90 -28.71 -10.42
N LEU A 210 -5.64 -28.72 -9.98
CA LEU A 210 -5.19 -29.47 -8.80
C LEU A 210 -4.98 -28.55 -7.61
N PHE A 211 -4.22 -27.48 -7.84
CA PHE A 211 -3.87 -26.49 -6.83
C PHE A 211 -3.85 -25.08 -7.42
N ASP A 212 -3.97 -24.13 -6.52
CA ASP A 212 -3.78 -22.70 -6.73
C ASP A 212 -2.90 -22.16 -5.60
N GLN A 213 -2.57 -20.88 -5.66
CA GLN A 213 -1.82 -20.19 -4.63
C GLN A 213 -2.49 -20.18 -3.24
N GLU A 214 -3.80 -20.38 -3.13
CA GLU A 214 -4.51 -20.39 -1.84
C GLU A 214 -4.39 -21.74 -1.11
N THR A 215 -4.22 -22.81 -1.88
CA THR A 215 -4.11 -24.18 -1.38
C THR A 215 -2.66 -24.62 -1.10
N LEU A 216 -1.68 -23.78 -1.45
CA LEU A 216 -0.25 -24.04 -1.32
C LEU A 216 0.42 -23.14 -0.27
N ASN A 217 1.31 -23.73 0.52
CA ASN A 217 2.28 -23.02 1.36
C ASN A 217 3.63 -22.99 0.66
N VAL A 218 4.27 -21.82 0.63
CA VAL A 218 5.58 -21.62 -0.01
C VAL A 218 6.72 -21.75 0.98
N ASN A 219 7.58 -22.76 0.76
CA ASN A 219 8.74 -23.06 1.60
C ASN A 219 10.02 -22.35 1.13
N GLY A 220 10.04 -21.82 -0.09
CA GLY A 220 11.09 -20.97 -0.63
C GLY A 220 11.64 -21.43 -1.99
N VAL A 221 12.44 -20.58 -2.62
CA VAL A 221 13.18 -20.93 -3.84
C VAL A 221 14.37 -21.84 -3.51
N SER A 222 14.50 -22.93 -4.26
CA SER A 222 15.61 -23.88 -4.13
C SER A 222 16.04 -24.46 -5.48
N GLN A 223 17.10 -25.26 -5.46
CA GLN A 223 17.51 -26.08 -6.59
C GLN A 223 17.26 -27.55 -6.26
N ASP A 224 16.73 -28.27 -7.23
CA ASP A 224 16.57 -29.71 -7.12
C ASP A 224 17.94 -30.44 -7.24
N ARG A 225 17.92 -31.78 -7.21
CA ARG A 225 19.15 -32.59 -7.34
C ARG A 225 19.80 -32.51 -8.72
N SER A 226 19.07 -32.08 -9.75
CA SER A 226 19.58 -31.89 -11.11
C SER A 226 20.16 -30.48 -11.32
N GLY A 227 19.96 -29.57 -10.35
CA GLY A 227 20.39 -28.17 -10.42
C GLY A 227 19.35 -27.25 -11.07
N GLN A 228 18.14 -27.74 -11.31
CA GLN A 228 17.02 -26.96 -11.83
C GLN A 228 16.42 -26.09 -10.72
N TRP A 229 16.17 -24.82 -11.05
CA TRP A 229 15.54 -23.87 -10.13
C TRP A 229 14.04 -24.14 -10.03
N GLY A 230 13.46 -23.73 -8.90
CA GLY A 230 12.03 -23.85 -8.65
C GLY A 230 11.68 -23.46 -7.23
N VAL A 231 10.43 -23.74 -6.88
CA VAL A 231 9.84 -23.38 -5.59
C VAL A 231 9.43 -24.65 -4.85
N ASP A 232 9.94 -24.81 -3.63
CA ASP A 232 9.46 -25.83 -2.71
C ASP A 232 8.10 -25.41 -2.16
N VAL A 233 7.09 -26.23 -2.37
CA VAL A 233 5.73 -25.99 -1.89
C VAL A 233 5.21 -27.15 -1.06
N SER A 234 4.21 -26.88 -0.23
CA SER A 234 3.48 -27.91 0.50
C SER A 234 1.99 -27.64 0.47
N VAL A 235 1.17 -28.68 0.41
CA VAL A 235 -0.28 -28.52 0.47
C VAL A 235 -0.69 -28.07 1.87
N ALA A 236 -1.58 -27.07 1.95
CA ALA A 236 -1.92 -26.42 3.21
C ALA A 236 -2.68 -27.31 4.20
N ASN A 237 -3.44 -28.29 3.71
CA ASN A 237 -4.28 -29.13 4.54
C ASN A 237 -4.27 -30.61 4.09
N GLU A 238 -4.44 -31.51 5.07
CA GLU A 238 -4.39 -32.97 4.84
C GLU A 238 -5.53 -33.46 3.94
N GLU A 239 -6.70 -32.84 4.01
CA GLU A 239 -7.86 -33.18 3.17
C GLU A 239 -7.57 -32.95 1.68
N THR A 240 -6.96 -31.82 1.35
CA THR A 240 -6.54 -31.43 0.00
C THR A 240 -5.41 -32.33 -0.45
N ALA A 241 -4.46 -32.67 0.43
CA ALA A 241 -3.40 -33.63 0.12
C ALA A 241 -3.99 -35.02 -0.24
N ARG A 242 -4.97 -35.51 0.53
CA ARG A 242 -5.69 -36.76 0.24
C ARG A 242 -6.50 -36.67 -1.06
N ARG A 243 -7.23 -35.57 -1.28
CA ARG A 243 -8.00 -35.33 -2.50
C ARG A 243 -7.09 -35.37 -3.72
N PHE A 244 -5.96 -34.65 -3.66
CA PHE A 244 -4.96 -34.65 -4.70
C PHE A 244 -4.41 -36.05 -4.96
N ALA A 245 -3.92 -36.75 -3.93
CA ALA A 245 -3.42 -38.12 -4.06
C ALA A 245 -4.43 -39.05 -4.74
N ASN A 246 -5.71 -38.98 -4.35
CA ASN A 246 -6.78 -39.76 -4.95
C ASN A 246 -7.00 -39.42 -6.44
N ILE A 247 -7.03 -38.12 -6.80
CA ILE A 247 -7.15 -37.69 -8.20
C ILE A 247 -5.97 -38.24 -9.01
N MET A 248 -4.74 -38.10 -8.51
CA MET A 248 -3.55 -38.55 -9.23
C MET A 248 -3.55 -40.07 -9.48
N GLN A 249 -4.05 -40.86 -8.53
CA GLN A 249 -4.17 -42.32 -8.68
C GLN A 249 -5.34 -42.72 -9.60
N GLN A 250 -6.52 -42.11 -9.42
CA GLN A 250 -7.73 -42.45 -10.17
C GLN A 250 -7.59 -42.12 -11.65
N GLU A 251 -7.01 -40.96 -11.96
CA GLU A 251 -6.78 -40.50 -13.33
C GLU A 251 -5.51 -41.10 -13.94
N GLY A 252 -4.73 -41.86 -13.18
CA GLY A 252 -3.61 -42.67 -13.69
C GLY A 252 -2.27 -41.94 -13.83
N TYR A 253 -2.11 -40.75 -13.26
CA TYR A 253 -0.85 -39.99 -13.26
C TYR A 253 0.33 -40.73 -12.62
N THR A 254 0.04 -41.67 -11.72
CA THR A 254 1.03 -42.44 -10.95
C THR A 254 1.44 -43.76 -11.63
N ASN A 255 0.71 -44.23 -12.64
CA ASN A 255 0.97 -45.52 -13.29
C ASN A 255 2.10 -45.46 -14.34
N ASN A 256 2.94 -46.50 -14.39
CA ASN A 256 4.04 -46.74 -15.35
C ASN A 256 4.86 -45.51 -15.80
N GLN A 257 5.12 -44.62 -14.83
CA GLN A 257 5.81 -43.33 -14.93
C GLN A 257 5.20 -42.43 -16.00
N GLY A 258 4.15 -41.69 -15.61
CA GLY A 258 3.54 -40.59 -16.35
C GLY A 258 4.57 -39.68 -17.01
N GLN A 259 4.99 -40.06 -18.21
CA GLN A 259 5.91 -39.30 -19.02
C GLN A 259 5.10 -38.11 -19.52
N CYS A 260 5.49 -36.96 -19.02
CA CYS A 260 4.99 -35.72 -19.57
C CYS A 260 5.66 -35.51 -20.92
N ASN A 261 4.90 -35.70 -21.99
CA ASN A 261 5.29 -35.31 -23.33
C ASN A 261 4.49 -34.08 -23.71
N TYR A 262 4.95 -32.92 -23.26
CA TYR A 262 4.31 -31.63 -23.51
C TYR A 262 5.38 -30.62 -23.89
N GLU A 263 5.13 -29.91 -24.98
CA GLU A 263 5.99 -28.81 -25.42
C GLU A 263 5.25 -27.50 -25.17
N VAL A 264 5.83 -26.63 -24.34
CA VAL A 264 5.27 -25.31 -24.04
C VAL A 264 5.04 -24.52 -25.33
N GLY A 265 3.84 -23.95 -25.49
CA GLY A 265 3.39 -23.27 -26.70
C GLY A 265 2.84 -24.19 -27.81
N SER A 266 3.25 -25.46 -27.86
CA SER A 266 2.80 -26.43 -28.87
C SER A 266 1.79 -27.45 -28.35
N GLY A 267 1.71 -27.64 -27.02
CA GLY A 267 0.80 -28.57 -26.37
C GLY A 267 1.36 -29.99 -26.20
N PRO A 268 0.50 -30.98 -25.84
CA PRO A 268 0.92 -32.36 -25.67
C PRO A 268 1.37 -32.97 -26.99
N GLN A 269 2.43 -33.76 -26.93
CA GLN A 269 3.04 -34.44 -28.06
C GLN A 269 2.77 -35.95 -27.96
N GLY A 270 2.34 -36.58 -29.07
CA GLY A 270 2.04 -38.01 -29.11
C GLY A 270 0.71 -38.40 -28.44
N ASP A 271 0.57 -39.68 -28.10
CA ASP A 271 -0.71 -40.28 -27.67
C ASP A 271 -0.81 -40.48 -26.14
N ASN A 272 0.23 -40.11 -25.39
CA ASN A 272 0.30 -40.35 -23.95
C ASN A 272 1.06 -39.21 -23.25
N ALA A 273 0.34 -38.32 -22.59
CA ALA A 273 0.93 -37.22 -21.83
C ALA A 273 0.21 -37.10 -20.47
N TYR A 274 0.91 -37.53 -19.42
CA TYR A 274 0.51 -37.28 -18.04
C TYR A 274 1.44 -36.22 -17.46
N CYS A 275 0.94 -35.00 -17.33
CA CYS A 275 1.76 -33.85 -16.94
C CYS A 275 1.19 -33.14 -15.73
N LEU A 276 2.08 -32.62 -14.89
CA LEU A 276 1.77 -31.48 -14.03
C LEU A 276 2.17 -30.22 -14.80
N LEU A 277 1.18 -29.41 -15.13
CA LEU A 277 1.37 -28.13 -15.78
C LEU A 277 1.40 -27.04 -14.73
N THR A 278 2.36 -26.14 -14.84
CA THR A 278 2.32 -24.86 -14.14
C THR A 278 1.70 -23.85 -15.09
N VAL A 279 0.56 -23.29 -14.69
CA VAL A 279 -0.19 -22.30 -15.45
C VAL A 279 -0.09 -20.96 -14.74
N ARG A 280 0.37 -19.93 -15.47
CA ARG A 280 0.41 -18.55 -15.00
C ARG A 280 -0.48 -17.70 -15.89
N ASP A 281 -1.47 -17.04 -15.29
CA ASP A 281 -2.41 -16.15 -15.99
C ASP A 281 -3.07 -16.79 -17.23
N GLY A 282 -3.35 -18.10 -17.16
CA GLY A 282 -3.97 -18.89 -18.22
C GLY A 282 -3.01 -19.54 -19.21
N GLU A 283 -1.73 -19.16 -19.19
CA GLU A 283 -0.69 -19.72 -20.06
C GLU A 283 0.11 -20.83 -19.36
N VAL A 284 0.40 -21.91 -20.08
CA VAL A 284 1.25 -22.99 -19.55
C VAL A 284 2.71 -22.54 -19.64
N VAL A 285 3.36 -22.35 -18.49
CA VAL A 285 4.76 -21.89 -18.40
C VAL A 285 5.75 -23.02 -18.18
N ASP A 286 5.31 -24.13 -17.57
CA ASP A 286 6.11 -25.33 -17.40
C ASP A 286 5.24 -26.59 -17.43
N ALA A 287 5.85 -27.72 -17.80
CA ALA A 287 5.18 -29.02 -17.86
C ALA A 287 6.15 -30.12 -17.43
N VAL A 288 5.82 -30.79 -16.31
CA VAL A 288 6.70 -31.79 -15.71
C VAL A 288 6.04 -33.15 -15.57
N SER A 289 6.88 -34.18 -15.60
CA SER A 289 6.47 -35.53 -15.23
C SER A 289 6.35 -35.64 -13.71
N MET A 290 5.49 -36.53 -13.23
CA MET A 290 5.33 -36.78 -11.79
C MET A 290 6.64 -37.21 -11.12
N GLY A 291 7.51 -37.95 -11.82
CA GLY A 291 8.80 -38.38 -11.30
C GLY A 291 8.67 -39.06 -9.91
N PRO A 292 9.51 -38.70 -8.92
CA PRO A 292 9.44 -39.26 -7.56
C PRO A 292 8.13 -38.97 -6.80
N LEU A 293 7.37 -37.95 -7.21
CA LEU A 293 6.09 -37.63 -6.58
C LEU A 293 5.06 -38.76 -6.80
N ALA A 294 5.10 -39.43 -7.95
CA ALA A 294 4.23 -40.58 -8.23
C ALA A 294 4.45 -41.71 -7.21
N ASP A 295 5.71 -42.10 -6.98
CA ASP A 295 6.06 -43.16 -6.02
C ASP A 295 5.65 -42.79 -4.58
N THR A 296 5.76 -41.50 -4.23
CA THR A 296 5.40 -40.97 -2.91
C THR A 296 3.89 -40.99 -2.69
N ILE A 297 3.09 -40.71 -3.72
CA ILE A 297 1.63 -40.83 -3.70
C ILE A 297 1.19 -42.30 -3.62
N GLU A 298 1.76 -43.18 -4.45
CA GLU A 298 1.45 -44.62 -4.46
C GLU A 298 1.76 -45.32 -3.14
N SER A 299 2.86 -44.94 -2.49
CA SER A 299 3.22 -45.47 -1.18
C SER A 299 2.40 -44.90 -0.03
N GLY A 300 1.53 -43.91 -0.29
CA GLY A 300 0.74 -43.20 0.70
C GLY A 300 1.50 -42.12 1.49
N GLY A 301 2.81 -41.98 1.26
CA GLY A 301 3.66 -41.04 2.00
C GLY A 301 3.37 -39.57 1.75
N PHE A 302 2.73 -39.22 0.62
CA PHE A 302 2.40 -37.83 0.30
C PHE A 302 1.44 -37.20 1.32
N VAL A 303 0.50 -37.96 1.88
CA VAL A 303 -0.45 -37.42 2.87
C VAL A 303 0.28 -37.05 4.17
N ASP A 304 1.32 -37.81 4.53
CA ASP A 304 2.13 -37.57 5.73
C ASP A 304 3.15 -36.42 5.54
N ASP A 305 3.66 -36.24 4.32
CA ASP A 305 4.58 -35.16 3.95
C ASP A 305 4.19 -34.58 2.56
N PRO A 306 3.20 -33.67 2.49
CA PRO A 306 2.61 -33.20 1.24
C PRO A 306 3.44 -32.12 0.55
N ARG A 307 4.76 -32.36 0.46
CA ARG A 307 5.73 -31.47 -0.18
C ARG A 307 6.00 -31.90 -1.60
N PHE A 308 6.08 -30.91 -2.49
CA PHE A 308 6.53 -31.12 -3.86
C PHE A 308 7.25 -29.88 -4.37
N PHE A 309 7.92 -30.03 -5.51
CA PHE A 309 8.75 -29.00 -6.12
C PHE A 309 8.13 -28.57 -7.45
N ILE A 310 7.92 -27.26 -7.62
CA ILE A 310 7.49 -26.68 -8.89
C ILE A 310 8.73 -26.12 -9.57
N SER A 311 9.16 -26.74 -10.66
CA SER A 311 10.35 -26.29 -11.39
C SER A 311 10.08 -25.05 -12.24
N THR A 312 11.17 -24.36 -12.57
CA THR A 312 11.19 -23.22 -13.48
C THR A 312 12.43 -23.26 -14.38
N THR A 313 12.55 -22.31 -15.31
CA THR A 313 13.69 -22.26 -16.25
C THR A 313 14.88 -21.48 -15.68
N SER A 314 14.63 -20.53 -14.78
CA SER A 314 15.64 -19.65 -14.21
C SER A 314 15.40 -19.36 -12.72
N GLN A 315 16.43 -18.83 -12.05
CA GLN A 315 16.28 -18.35 -10.66
C GLN A 315 15.32 -17.15 -10.58
N GLU A 316 15.27 -16.33 -11.63
CA GLU A 316 14.40 -15.15 -11.72
C GLU A 316 12.94 -15.60 -11.79
N ASP A 317 12.62 -16.54 -12.67
CA ASP A 317 11.29 -17.17 -12.78
C ASP A 317 10.89 -17.84 -11.46
N ALA A 318 11.82 -18.51 -10.78
CA ALA A 318 11.54 -19.15 -9.48
C ALA A 318 11.17 -18.12 -8.41
N ARG A 319 11.84 -16.96 -8.40
CA ARG A 319 11.52 -15.86 -7.49
C ARG A 319 10.18 -15.22 -7.83
N GLU A 320 9.92 -14.99 -9.10
CA GLU A 320 8.64 -14.44 -9.56
C GLU A 320 7.47 -15.38 -9.19
N LEU A 321 7.65 -16.68 -9.41
CA LEU A 321 6.72 -17.73 -9.01
C LEU A 321 6.52 -17.75 -7.49
N GLU A 322 7.59 -17.67 -6.69
CA GLU A 322 7.51 -17.58 -5.22
C GLU A 322 6.71 -16.36 -4.79
N ILE A 323 6.96 -15.18 -5.39
CA ILE A 323 6.27 -13.94 -5.06
C ILE A 323 4.77 -14.09 -5.33
N ASN A 324 4.39 -14.55 -6.52
CA ASN A 324 3.00 -14.76 -6.91
C ASN A 324 2.31 -15.78 -6.00
N LEU A 325 2.96 -16.91 -5.69
CA LEU A 325 2.42 -17.93 -4.78
C LEU A 325 2.27 -17.42 -3.33
N ARG A 326 3.15 -16.53 -2.86
CA ARG A 326 3.08 -15.97 -1.49
C ARG A 326 2.05 -14.84 -1.36
N ALA A 327 2.00 -13.98 -2.37
CA ALA A 327 1.19 -12.76 -2.31
C ALA A 327 -0.25 -12.97 -2.75
N GLY A 328 -0.51 -14.02 -3.52
CA GLY A 328 -1.78 -14.24 -4.21
C GLY A 328 -1.84 -13.50 -5.55
N ALA A 329 -2.96 -13.66 -6.24
CA ALA A 329 -3.22 -13.01 -7.52
C ALA A 329 -4.02 -11.74 -7.32
N LEU A 330 -3.75 -10.75 -8.17
CA LEU A 330 -4.66 -9.63 -8.27
C LEU A 330 -6.02 -10.12 -8.79
N PRO A 331 -7.12 -9.51 -8.31
CA PRO A 331 -8.45 -9.84 -8.82
C PRO A 331 -8.53 -9.53 -10.32
N SER A 332 -7.97 -8.39 -10.74
CA SER A 332 -7.82 -7.97 -12.12
C SER A 332 -6.46 -7.31 -12.39
N ALA A 333 -6.08 -7.23 -13.66
CA ALA A 333 -4.88 -6.53 -14.11
C ALA A 333 -5.00 -5.01 -13.90
N LEU A 334 -3.86 -4.34 -13.74
CA LEU A 334 -3.80 -2.88 -13.71
C LEU A 334 -3.81 -2.34 -15.15
N ASP A 335 -4.71 -1.40 -15.44
CA ASP A 335 -4.74 -0.69 -16.71
C ASP A 335 -3.68 0.43 -16.71
N VAL A 336 -2.43 0.02 -16.91
CA VAL A 336 -1.27 0.93 -16.94
C VAL A 336 -1.33 1.86 -18.16
N GLU A 337 -2.07 1.50 -19.22
CA GLU A 337 -2.19 2.30 -20.43
C GLU A 337 -3.10 3.52 -20.23
N SER A 338 -4.23 3.36 -19.54
CA SER A 338 -5.07 4.49 -19.14
C SER A 338 -4.53 5.24 -17.91
N GLY A 339 -3.63 4.59 -17.16
CA GLY A 339 -2.94 5.13 -15.99
C GLY A 339 -1.85 6.17 -16.26
N THR A 340 -1.19 6.59 -15.18
CA THR A 340 0.00 7.45 -15.19
C THR A 340 1.15 6.79 -14.46
N THR A 341 2.31 6.71 -15.10
CA THR A 341 3.54 6.24 -14.46
C THR A 341 4.48 7.42 -14.22
N TYR A 342 4.99 7.55 -13.00
CA TYR A 342 6.02 8.50 -12.63
C TYR A 342 7.32 7.76 -12.33
N PHE A 343 8.46 8.33 -12.72
CA PHE A 343 9.77 7.78 -12.36
C PHE A 343 10.74 8.93 -12.09
N LEU A 344 11.38 8.86 -10.92
CA LEU A 344 12.44 9.79 -10.54
C LEU A 344 13.74 9.03 -10.34
N GLN A 345 14.79 9.48 -11.03
CA GLN A 345 16.11 8.87 -10.90
C GLN A 345 16.65 9.06 -9.49
N PRO A 346 17.21 8.00 -8.85
CA PRO A 346 17.77 8.10 -7.50
C PRO A 346 18.82 9.21 -7.35
N SER A 347 19.64 9.46 -8.37
CA SER A 347 20.64 10.54 -8.33
C SER A 347 20.01 11.93 -8.20
N LEU A 348 18.89 12.18 -8.89
CA LEU A 348 18.20 13.47 -8.83
C LEU A 348 17.49 13.65 -7.47
N ALA A 349 16.95 12.57 -6.92
CA ALA A 349 16.36 12.57 -5.60
C ALA A 349 17.40 12.82 -4.49
N GLN A 350 18.62 12.29 -4.62
CA GLN A 350 19.73 12.62 -3.70
C GLN A 350 20.07 14.11 -3.73
N ASP A 351 20.08 14.73 -4.92
CA ASP A 351 20.28 16.17 -5.05
C ASP A 351 19.14 16.95 -4.37
N PHE A 352 17.88 16.55 -4.59
CA PHE A 352 16.72 17.15 -3.94
C PHE A 352 16.73 17.01 -2.42
N LYS A 353 17.14 15.86 -1.90
CA LYS A 353 17.31 15.61 -0.47
C LYS A 353 18.36 16.54 0.14
N PHE A 354 19.51 16.68 -0.52
CA PHE A 354 20.56 17.59 -0.07
C PHE A 354 20.10 19.06 -0.12
N LEU A 355 19.50 19.49 -1.24
CA LEU A 355 19.00 20.85 -1.42
C LEU A 355 17.89 21.20 -0.42
N SER A 356 17.01 20.24 -0.11
CA SER A 356 15.95 20.39 0.90
C SER A 356 16.52 20.62 2.30
N LEU A 357 17.54 19.84 2.68
CA LEU A 357 18.24 20.02 3.94
C LEU A 357 18.89 21.41 4.02
N VAL A 358 19.63 21.79 2.97
CA VAL A 358 20.27 23.12 2.90
C VAL A 358 19.23 24.23 3.01
N THR A 359 18.11 24.12 2.29
CA THR A 359 17.03 25.11 2.30
C THR A 359 16.41 25.24 3.70
N GLY A 360 16.14 24.11 4.37
CA GLY A 360 15.65 24.11 5.75
C GLY A 360 16.62 24.78 6.73
N VAL A 361 17.92 24.48 6.65
CA VAL A 361 18.94 25.13 7.49
C VAL A 361 19.01 26.63 7.22
N VAL A 362 18.99 27.05 5.95
CA VAL A 362 18.99 28.47 5.57
C VAL A 362 17.74 29.17 6.10
N ALA A 363 16.57 28.54 6.04
CA ALA A 363 15.33 29.09 6.59
C ALA A 363 15.43 29.32 8.11
N VAL A 364 15.90 28.32 8.86
CA VAL A 364 16.10 28.45 10.32
C VAL A 364 17.10 29.57 10.66
N LEU A 365 18.20 29.68 9.92
CA LEU A 365 19.19 30.74 10.11
C LEU A 365 18.62 32.13 9.78
N ALA A 366 17.88 32.26 8.68
CA ALA A 366 17.26 33.52 8.28
C ALA A 366 16.23 34.00 9.32
N VAL A 367 15.40 33.08 9.83
CA VAL A 367 14.42 33.37 10.88
C VAL A 367 15.12 33.74 12.20
N SER A 368 16.13 32.97 12.60
CA SER A 368 16.93 33.26 13.80
C SER A 368 17.60 34.63 13.74
N LEU A 369 18.16 34.97 12.58
CA LEU A 369 18.75 36.29 12.34
C LEU A 369 17.70 37.40 12.44
N THR A 370 16.53 37.21 11.85
CA THR A 370 15.43 38.19 11.87
C THR A 370 14.97 38.45 13.30
N VAL A 371 14.75 37.39 14.10
CA VAL A 371 14.37 37.49 15.51
C VAL A 371 15.45 38.22 16.31
N PHE A 372 16.72 37.85 16.12
CA PHE A 372 17.82 38.47 16.84
C PHE A 372 17.98 39.96 16.51
N ILE A 373 17.87 40.36 15.23
CA ILE A 373 17.91 41.76 14.80
C ILE A 373 16.76 42.57 15.40
N ARG A 374 15.56 41.98 15.48
CA ARG A 374 14.33 42.65 15.92
C ARG A 374 14.27 42.87 17.43
N TYR A 375 14.67 41.88 18.23
CA TYR A 375 14.59 41.98 19.69
C TYR A 375 15.87 42.48 20.33
N ARG A 376 17.06 42.18 19.76
CA ARG A 376 18.40 42.58 20.27
C ARG A 376 18.70 42.18 21.72
N GLU A 377 17.79 41.50 22.39
CA GLU A 377 17.89 40.99 23.74
C GLU A 377 17.92 39.46 23.71
N PRO A 378 19.07 38.83 24.03
CA PRO A 378 19.21 37.38 24.00
C PRO A 378 18.20 36.63 24.88
N GLY A 379 17.74 37.27 25.97
CA GLY A 379 16.75 36.70 26.87
C GLY A 379 15.40 36.42 26.20
N VAL A 380 15.00 37.20 25.19
CA VAL A 380 13.75 37.00 24.45
C VAL A 380 14.00 36.18 23.18
N ALA A 381 15.09 36.49 22.47
CA ALA A 381 15.40 35.87 21.18
C ALA A 381 15.77 34.37 21.30
N LEU A 382 16.57 33.98 22.29
CA LEU A 382 17.03 32.59 22.41
C LEU A 382 15.89 31.61 22.74
N PRO A 383 15.00 31.88 23.73
CA PRO A 383 13.87 31.01 23.97
C PRO A 383 12.95 30.87 22.76
N MET A 384 12.74 31.96 22.01
CA MET A 384 11.93 31.94 20.79
C MET A 384 12.50 30.95 19.75
N ILE A 385 13.80 31.05 19.46
CA ILE A 385 14.49 30.15 18.52
C ILE A 385 14.43 28.70 19.00
N LEU A 386 14.66 28.46 20.29
CA LEU A 386 14.60 27.10 20.87
C LEU A 386 13.20 26.50 20.81
N THR A 387 12.16 27.28 21.11
CA THR A 387 10.77 26.79 21.04
C THR A 387 10.32 26.53 19.62
N ALA A 388 10.75 27.35 18.65
CA ALA A 388 10.48 27.12 17.23
C ALA A 388 11.24 25.88 16.71
N GLY A 389 12.50 25.70 17.10
CA GLY A 389 13.26 24.49 16.77
C GLY A 389 12.65 23.22 17.37
N ALA A 390 12.14 23.30 18.61
CA ALA A 390 11.44 22.19 19.25
C ALA A 390 10.15 21.82 18.50
N GLU A 391 9.42 22.78 17.93
CA GLU A 391 8.24 22.51 17.12
C GLU A 391 8.55 21.68 15.87
N VAL A 392 9.58 22.08 15.11
CA VAL A 392 10.04 21.31 13.94
C VAL A 392 10.50 19.92 14.35
N TYR A 393 11.21 19.81 15.47
CA TYR A 393 11.66 18.53 15.99
C TYR A 393 10.48 17.62 16.36
N LEU A 394 9.43 18.16 16.97
CA LEU A 394 8.20 17.42 17.27
C LEU A 394 7.47 16.97 16.00
N LEU A 395 7.48 17.80 14.94
CA LEU A 395 6.92 17.42 13.64
C LEU A 395 7.68 16.27 12.99
N LEU A 396 9.01 16.29 13.02
CA LEU A 396 9.83 15.16 12.56
C LEU A 396 9.54 13.90 13.38
N GLY A 397 9.39 14.04 14.71
CA GLY A 397 8.98 12.94 15.59
C GLY A 397 7.59 12.39 15.25
N PHE A 398 6.64 13.27 14.94
CA PHE A 398 5.32 12.87 14.48
C PHE A 398 5.39 12.10 13.16
N SER A 399 6.13 12.59 12.17
CA SER A 399 6.31 11.89 10.89
C SER A 399 6.90 10.49 11.08
N ALA A 400 7.89 10.34 11.97
CA ALA A 400 8.50 9.04 12.28
C ALA A 400 7.55 8.09 13.01
N LEU A 401 6.68 8.64 13.88
CA LEU A 401 5.70 7.87 14.66
C LEU A 401 4.64 7.23 13.77
N ILE A 402 4.14 7.97 12.76
CA ILE A 402 3.08 7.47 11.86
C ILE A 402 3.62 6.81 10.59
N GLY A 403 4.95 6.76 10.41
CA GLY A 403 5.56 6.22 9.20
C GLY A 403 5.31 7.07 7.95
N LEU A 404 5.18 8.39 8.10
CA LEU A 404 4.93 9.29 6.96
C LEU A 404 6.18 9.39 6.08
N ALA A 405 6.07 8.95 4.83
CA ALA A 405 7.10 9.13 3.81
C ALA A 405 7.25 10.62 3.46
N LEU A 406 8.42 11.20 3.73
CA LEU A 406 8.67 12.61 3.51
C LEU A 406 9.03 12.91 2.05
N ASP A 407 8.26 13.78 1.42
CA ASP A 407 8.50 14.38 0.10
C ASP A 407 8.76 15.89 0.18
N LEU A 408 9.06 16.55 -0.95
CA LEU A 408 9.38 17.98 -0.97
C LEU A 408 8.23 18.84 -0.47
N SER A 409 6.99 18.43 -0.73
CA SER A 409 5.79 19.11 -0.22
C SER A 409 5.74 19.14 1.31
N HIS A 410 6.13 18.04 1.96
CA HIS A 410 6.24 17.96 3.42
C HIS A 410 7.34 18.87 3.96
N ILE A 411 8.50 18.91 3.28
CA ILE A 411 9.59 19.84 3.63
C ILE A 411 9.12 21.30 3.51
N ALA A 412 8.39 21.65 2.45
CA ALA A 412 7.80 22.97 2.30
C ALA A 412 6.82 23.28 3.45
N GLY A 413 6.05 22.28 3.90
CA GLY A 413 5.17 22.37 5.06
C GLY A 413 5.94 22.68 6.35
N PHE A 414 7.05 21.97 6.60
CA PHE A 414 7.91 22.27 7.76
C PHE A 414 8.45 23.70 7.72
N ILE A 415 8.89 24.18 6.55
CA ILE A 415 9.36 25.56 6.38
C ILE A 415 8.24 26.57 6.63
N ALA A 416 7.02 26.30 6.14
CA ALA A 416 5.86 27.15 6.40
C ALA A 416 5.54 27.23 7.90
N VAL A 417 5.58 26.10 8.60
CA VAL A 417 5.36 26.06 10.06
C VAL A 417 6.44 26.78 10.84
N ILE A 418 7.70 26.75 10.41
CA ILE A 418 8.77 27.57 11.03
C ILE A 418 8.41 29.05 10.97
N GLY A 419 7.93 29.51 9.81
CA GLY A 419 7.55 30.91 9.60
C GLY A 419 6.36 31.34 10.45
N THR A 420 5.24 30.62 10.36
CA THR A 420 4.03 30.91 11.15
C THR A 420 4.26 30.71 12.64
N GLY A 421 5.08 29.72 12.99
CA GLY A 421 5.64 29.47 14.32
C GLY A 421 6.22 30.72 14.95
N VAL A 422 7.24 31.27 14.30
CA VAL A 422 7.93 32.44 14.82
C VAL A 422 7.06 33.70 14.77
N ASP A 423 6.17 33.86 13.79
CA ASP A 423 5.21 34.97 13.76
C ASP A 423 4.33 35.00 15.03
N ASP A 424 3.78 33.85 15.43
CA ASP A 424 3.00 33.73 16.67
C ASP A 424 3.83 34.09 17.91
N LEU A 425 5.10 33.65 17.96
CA LEU A 425 6.00 33.95 19.08
C LEU A 425 6.36 35.45 19.13
N ILE A 426 6.48 36.10 17.97
CA ILE A 426 6.66 37.55 17.85
C ILE A 426 5.42 38.28 18.37
N ILE A 427 4.21 37.86 17.99
CA ILE A 427 2.95 38.46 18.49
C ILE A 427 2.88 38.36 20.03
N ILE A 428 3.22 37.21 20.60
CA ILE A 428 3.27 37.01 22.06
C ILE A 428 4.29 37.97 22.69
N ALA A 429 5.51 38.02 22.16
CA ALA A 429 6.58 38.84 22.71
C ALA A 429 6.24 40.35 22.62
N ASP A 430 5.77 40.82 21.47
CA ASP A 430 5.42 42.21 21.25
C ASP A 430 4.26 42.66 22.15
N GLU A 431 3.19 41.88 22.28
CA GLU A 431 2.06 42.22 23.16
C GLU A 431 2.45 42.19 24.64
N ILE A 432 3.29 41.24 25.08
CA ILE A 432 3.77 41.18 26.48
C ILE A 432 4.69 42.36 26.79
N LEU A 433 5.63 42.68 25.90
CA LEU A 433 6.66 43.71 26.09
C LEU A 433 6.15 45.14 25.81
N GLN A 434 4.91 45.31 25.33
CA GLN A 434 4.35 46.62 24.98
C GLN A 434 4.15 47.55 26.19
N GLY A 435 4.58 48.81 26.13
CA GLY A 435 4.22 49.85 27.11
C GLY A 435 4.98 49.79 28.45
N GLU A 436 4.33 50.15 29.56
CA GLU A 436 4.94 50.14 30.90
C GLU A 436 5.31 48.71 31.35
N ARG A 437 6.37 48.58 32.18
CA ARG A 437 6.83 47.31 32.73
C ARG A 437 5.66 46.55 33.33
N VAL A 438 5.52 45.28 32.96
CA VAL A 438 4.48 44.38 33.47
C VAL A 438 4.68 44.21 34.98
N SER A 439 3.96 45.00 35.77
CA SER A 439 4.16 45.12 37.22
C SER A 439 3.42 44.05 38.03
N THR A 440 2.58 43.23 37.39
CA THR A 440 1.79 42.20 38.06
C THR A 440 1.43 41.07 37.10
N GLY A 441 1.37 39.83 37.60
CA GLY A 441 0.95 38.66 36.81
C GLY A 441 -0.44 38.79 36.16
N ARG A 442 -1.35 39.60 36.72
CA ARG A 442 -2.67 39.88 36.11
C ARG A 442 -2.57 40.64 34.78
N VAL A 443 -1.62 41.57 34.67
CA VAL A 443 -1.38 42.33 33.42
C VAL A 443 -0.80 41.40 32.36
N PHE A 444 0.12 40.51 32.76
CA PHE A 444 0.66 39.47 31.90
C PHE A 444 -0.45 38.57 31.33
N GLU A 445 -1.32 38.00 32.19
CA GLU A 445 -2.38 37.10 31.76
C GLU A 445 -3.36 37.76 30.79
N SER A 446 -3.68 39.04 30.99
CA SER A 446 -4.56 39.80 30.10
C SER A 446 -3.94 39.97 28.71
N ARG A 447 -2.66 40.36 28.65
CA ARG A 447 -1.91 40.55 27.40
C ARG A 447 -1.68 39.24 26.67
N PHE A 448 -1.25 38.21 27.39
CA PHE A 448 -1.08 36.88 26.85
C PHE A 448 -2.39 36.34 26.26
N ARG A 449 -3.53 36.52 26.95
CA ARG A 449 -4.85 36.12 26.43
C ARG A 449 -5.22 36.85 25.14
N LYS A 450 -4.92 38.15 25.04
CA LYS A 450 -5.18 38.95 23.84
C LYS A 450 -4.34 38.47 22.66
N ALA A 451 -3.03 38.27 22.86
CA ALA A 451 -2.15 37.68 21.85
C ALA A 451 -2.64 36.28 21.42
N PHE A 452 -2.95 35.41 22.40
CA PHE A 452 -3.38 34.04 22.14
C PHE A 452 -4.73 33.96 21.41
N TRP A 453 -5.62 34.95 21.59
CA TRP A 453 -6.86 35.03 20.81
C TRP A 453 -6.59 35.31 19.33
N VAL A 454 -5.67 36.22 19.02
CA VAL A 454 -5.27 36.52 17.63
C VAL A 454 -4.63 35.28 16.99
N ILE A 455 -3.72 34.61 17.70
CA ILE A 455 -3.05 33.39 17.25
C ILE A 455 -4.07 32.28 17.01
N GLY A 456 -5.02 32.08 17.93
CA GLY A 456 -6.09 31.09 17.78
C GLY A 456 -6.98 31.37 16.56
N ALA A 457 -7.28 32.63 16.27
CA ALA A 457 -8.03 33.02 15.08
C ALA A 457 -7.24 32.73 13.79
N ALA A 458 -5.96 33.09 13.74
CA ALA A 458 -5.09 32.81 12.59
C ALA A 458 -4.92 31.29 12.35
N ALA A 459 -4.69 30.52 13.42
CA ALA A 459 -4.62 29.07 13.36
C ALA A 459 -5.91 28.45 12.81
N ALA A 460 -7.08 28.92 13.26
CA ALA A 460 -8.37 28.46 12.76
C ALA A 460 -8.52 28.73 11.26
N THR A 461 -8.11 29.91 10.78
CA THR A 461 -8.15 30.22 9.34
C THR A 461 -7.22 29.34 8.52
N THR A 462 -6.02 29.06 9.01
CA THR A 462 -5.06 28.19 8.31
C THR A 462 -5.57 26.76 8.26
N ILE A 463 -6.10 26.24 9.37
CA ILE A 463 -6.67 24.89 9.40
C ILE A 463 -7.84 24.79 8.42
N ILE A 464 -8.79 25.72 8.45
CA ILE A 464 -9.93 25.74 7.53
C ILE A 464 -9.47 25.81 6.07
N ALA A 465 -8.45 26.61 5.76
CA ALA A 465 -7.91 26.74 4.41
C ALA A 465 -7.21 25.46 3.92
N MET A 466 -6.54 24.74 4.82
CA MET A 466 -5.80 23.50 4.50
C MET A 466 -6.69 22.25 4.50
N SER A 467 -7.82 22.25 5.22
CA SER A 467 -8.69 21.06 5.35
C SER A 467 -9.12 20.44 4.01
N PRO A 468 -9.52 21.20 2.97
CA PRO A 468 -9.86 20.60 1.67
C PRO A 468 -8.66 19.90 1.04
N LEU A 469 -7.45 20.46 1.11
CA LEU A 469 -6.25 19.85 0.55
C LEU A 469 -5.82 18.60 1.32
N ALA A 470 -6.09 18.55 2.63
CA ALA A 470 -5.77 17.39 3.46
C ALA A 470 -6.70 16.19 3.22
N VAL A 471 -7.94 16.45 2.80
CA VAL A 471 -8.98 15.41 2.61
C VAL A 471 -9.13 15.03 1.13
N LEU A 472 -9.06 16.00 0.22
CA LEU A 472 -9.07 15.73 -1.21
C LEU A 472 -7.68 15.22 -1.57
N SER A 473 -7.57 13.98 -2.08
CA SER A 473 -6.32 13.36 -2.51
C SER A 473 -5.75 14.06 -3.75
N LEU A 474 -5.24 15.28 -3.57
CA LEU A 474 -4.70 16.17 -4.61
C LEU A 474 -3.19 15.94 -4.83
N GLY A 475 -2.73 14.70 -4.68
CA GLY A 475 -1.31 14.32 -4.77
C GLY A 475 -0.46 15.07 -3.75
N ASP A 476 0.65 15.65 -4.21
CA ASP A 476 1.69 16.26 -3.37
C ASP A 476 1.18 17.36 -2.42
N LEU A 477 0.09 18.05 -2.76
CA LEU A 477 -0.49 19.12 -1.93
C LEU A 477 -1.09 18.61 -0.62
N GLN A 478 -1.48 17.34 -0.56
CA GLN A 478 -2.06 16.73 0.63
C GLN A 478 -1.04 16.66 1.76
N GLY A 479 0.19 16.22 1.46
CA GLY A 479 1.28 16.15 2.43
C GLY A 479 1.64 17.50 3.04
N PHE A 480 1.70 18.55 2.21
CA PHE A 480 1.91 19.92 2.66
C PHE A 480 0.80 20.38 3.64
N ALA A 481 -0.46 20.10 3.30
CA ALA A 481 -1.61 20.48 4.13
C ALA A 481 -1.61 19.75 5.49
N ILE A 482 -1.37 18.44 5.50
CA ILE A 482 -1.32 17.62 6.72
C ILE A 482 -0.23 18.14 7.66
N VAL A 483 0.99 18.31 7.17
CA VAL A 483 2.12 18.81 7.97
C VAL A 483 1.84 20.20 8.53
N THR A 484 1.25 21.08 7.72
CA THR A 484 0.92 22.44 8.15
C THR A 484 -0.16 22.44 9.25
N ILE A 485 -1.23 21.65 9.10
CA ILE A 485 -2.29 21.53 10.11
C ILE A 485 -1.72 21.00 11.43
N VAL A 486 -0.96 19.91 11.38
CA VAL A 486 -0.35 19.31 12.58
C VAL A 486 0.63 20.29 13.22
N GLY A 487 1.42 21.02 12.43
CA GLY A 487 2.35 22.03 12.91
C GLY A 487 1.64 23.15 13.66
N VAL A 488 0.61 23.74 13.06
CA VAL A 488 -0.21 24.77 13.70
C VAL A 488 -0.83 24.26 15.01
N LEU A 489 -1.35 23.02 15.04
CA LEU A 489 -1.93 22.43 16.23
C LEU A 489 -0.89 22.22 17.35
N LEU A 490 0.26 21.60 17.03
CA LEU A 490 1.37 21.43 17.97
C LEU A 490 1.85 22.78 18.49
N GLY A 491 1.89 23.76 17.60
CA GLY A 491 2.24 25.13 17.91
C GLY A 491 1.35 25.72 18.99
N VAL A 492 0.06 25.87 18.68
CA VAL A 492 -0.94 26.51 19.55
C VAL A 492 -1.10 25.76 20.87
N LEU A 493 -1.06 24.43 20.86
CA LEU A 493 -1.31 23.62 22.05
C LEU A 493 -0.08 23.47 22.95
N VAL A 494 1.13 23.46 22.39
CA VAL A 494 2.35 23.09 23.12
C VAL A 494 3.37 24.22 23.13
N THR A 495 3.87 24.65 21.97
CA THR A 495 5.08 25.48 21.90
C THR A 495 4.80 26.94 22.27
N ARG A 496 3.69 27.54 21.81
CA ARG A 496 3.30 28.93 22.18
C ARG A 496 3.01 29.06 23.68
N PRO A 497 2.22 28.16 24.32
CA PRO A 497 2.02 28.20 25.76
C PRO A 497 3.32 28.01 26.56
N ALA A 498 4.25 27.16 26.08
CA ALA A 498 5.55 26.98 26.72
C ALA A 498 6.41 28.25 26.63
N TYR A 499 6.48 28.90 25.46
CA TYR A 499 7.17 30.18 25.30
C TYR A 499 6.58 31.29 26.19
N GLY A 500 5.25 31.38 26.26
CA GLY A 500 4.57 32.31 27.17
C GLY A 500 4.99 32.11 28.64
N ASN A 501 5.13 30.86 29.09
CA ASN A 501 5.64 30.57 30.44
C ASN A 501 7.10 31.00 30.62
N ILE A 502 7.95 30.85 29.61
CA ILE A 502 9.35 31.31 29.67
C ILE A 502 9.40 32.84 29.78
N LEU A 503 8.66 33.56 28.93
CA LEU A 503 8.58 35.02 29.01
C LEU A 503 8.01 35.52 30.32
N ARG A 504 7.02 34.82 30.89
CA ARG A 504 6.46 35.16 32.20
C ARG A 504 7.55 35.22 33.27
N ASN A 505 8.44 34.23 33.30
CA ASN A 505 9.52 34.18 34.28
C ASN A 505 10.54 35.30 34.02
N ILE A 506 10.89 35.55 32.77
CA ILE A 506 11.86 36.59 32.40
C ILE A 506 11.37 38.02 32.74
N VAL A 507 10.06 38.26 32.64
CA VAL A 507 9.48 39.60 32.82
C VAL A 507 9.06 39.86 34.28
N LEU A 508 8.74 38.81 35.04
CA LEU A 508 8.26 38.93 36.43
C LEU A 508 9.32 38.63 37.50
N ASP A 509 10.43 37.99 37.14
CA ASP A 509 11.66 37.91 37.97
C ASP A 509 12.52 39.17 37.78
#